data_AF-A0A3P3Z7Q2-F1
#
_entry.id   AF-A0A3P3Z7Q2-F1
#
_cell.length_a   1.000
_cell.length_b   1.000
_cell.length_c   1.000
_cell.angle_alpha   90.00
_cell.angle_beta   90.00
_cell.angle_gamma   90.00
#
_symmetry.space_group_name_H-M   'P 1'
#
loop_
_entity.id
_entity.type
_entity.pdbx_description
1 polymer ?
#
loop_
_entity_poly.entity_id
_entity_poly.type
_entity_poly.pdbx_seq_one_letter_code
_entity_poly.pdbx_strand_id
1 'polypeptide(L)'
;MMRMILAFGNYLNRGTPHADAEGFRLESLNQLNFVKSSDGKTTVLMAFVVSLMDGERSKRERRGSTTSTPSDDDNDVDDARSVLRFVEDVSCIRTVASSPLQDMGQQVSQLNFTLQRMRRVVEEAKDTKVWYDKRLPCVKAEEMPDALPGLLTAAVDRYLARVGQIALRYQELRDDVSAMMATYGEDPNADETVIWGYVLQFSKDVQRCVDTVTATHLTKRRLMRTPEETEQTQSGAKADVAAPPPPSSSGQSSGPRDEVKRTRLPKLVDEDDSGD
;
A
#
# COMPACT_ATOMS: atom_id res chain seq x y z
N MET A 1 5.32 -6.36 11.17
CA MET A 1 4.84 -6.76 9.80
C MET A 1 5.94 -7.10 8.78
N MET A 2 6.72 -6.16 8.20
CA MET A 2 7.59 -6.44 7.03
C MET A 2 8.53 -7.65 7.16
N ARG A 3 9.16 -7.85 8.33
CA ARG A 3 10.01 -9.03 8.59
C ARG A 3 9.27 -10.37 8.45
N MET A 4 7.99 -10.43 8.81
CA MET A 4 7.18 -11.64 8.61
C MET A 4 6.87 -11.89 7.14
N ILE A 5 6.65 -10.84 6.34
CA ILE A 5 6.45 -10.95 4.89
C ILE A 5 7.72 -11.49 4.24
N LEU A 6 8.89 -10.96 4.60
CA LEU A 6 10.18 -11.46 4.11
C LEU A 6 10.41 -12.93 4.47
N ALA A 7 10.20 -13.30 5.74
CA ALA A 7 10.36 -14.69 6.19
C ALA A 7 9.39 -15.65 5.48
N PHE A 8 8.15 -15.21 5.24
CA PHE A 8 7.14 -15.99 4.51
C PHE A 8 7.50 -16.14 3.03
N GLY A 9 7.97 -15.06 2.38
CA GLY A 9 8.46 -15.08 1.00
C GLY A 9 9.67 -16.01 0.83
N ASN A 10 10.69 -15.88 1.69
CA ASN A 10 11.86 -16.76 1.69
C ASN A 10 11.49 -18.23 1.93
N TYR A 11 10.47 -18.52 2.77
CA TYR A 11 9.96 -19.88 2.95
C TYR A 11 9.31 -20.44 1.68
N LEU A 12 8.50 -19.64 0.98
CA LEU A 12 7.82 -20.06 -0.26
C LEU A 12 8.81 -20.22 -1.44
N ASN A 13 9.84 -19.37 -1.50
CA ASN A 13 10.81 -19.34 -2.60
C ASN A 13 11.97 -20.32 -2.43
N ARG A 14 11.99 -21.18 -1.39
CA ARG A 14 13.08 -22.14 -1.13
C ARG A 14 13.41 -22.98 -2.36
N GLY A 15 14.69 -23.01 -2.72
CA GLY A 15 15.19 -23.72 -3.91
C GLY A 15 15.05 -22.95 -5.23
N THR A 16 14.57 -21.70 -5.20
CA THR A 16 14.61 -20.78 -6.35
C THR A 16 15.73 -19.73 -6.18
N PRO A 17 16.11 -18.99 -7.24
CA PRO A 17 17.05 -17.86 -7.13
C PRO A 17 16.54 -16.68 -6.27
N HIS A 18 15.28 -16.71 -5.83
CA HIS A 18 14.66 -15.70 -4.96
C HIS A 18 14.48 -16.20 -3.51
N ALA A 19 15.15 -17.29 -3.14
CA ALA A 19 15.31 -17.72 -1.75
C ALA A 19 16.27 -16.79 -1.00
N ASP A 20 16.19 -16.82 0.33
CA ASP A 20 17.16 -16.19 1.25
C ASP A 20 17.45 -14.70 0.97
N ALA A 21 16.44 -13.96 0.48
CA ALA A 21 16.52 -12.53 0.27
C ALA A 21 16.68 -11.77 1.60
N GLU A 22 17.49 -10.71 1.60
CA GLU A 22 17.68 -9.83 2.76
C GLU A 22 16.59 -8.75 2.89
N GLY A 23 15.83 -8.49 1.81
CA GLY A 23 14.77 -7.50 1.74
C GLY A 23 13.95 -7.58 0.45
N PHE A 24 12.95 -6.72 0.33
CA PHE A 24 12.10 -6.57 -0.86
C PHE A 24 11.68 -5.10 -1.01
N ARG A 25 11.37 -4.66 -2.24
CA ARG A 25 10.92 -3.28 -2.54
C ARG A 25 9.46 -3.09 -2.14
N LEU A 26 9.06 -1.89 -1.73
CA LEU A 26 7.70 -1.66 -1.23
C LEU A 26 6.61 -1.93 -2.27
N GLU A 27 6.93 -1.76 -3.57
CA GLU A 27 6.06 -2.14 -4.67
C GLU A 27 5.64 -3.62 -4.66
N SER A 28 6.54 -4.53 -4.21
CA SER A 28 6.28 -5.97 -4.15
C SER A 28 5.12 -6.34 -3.22
N LEU A 29 4.74 -5.47 -2.28
CA LEU A 29 3.58 -5.67 -1.40
C LEU A 29 2.28 -5.82 -2.19
N ASN A 30 2.11 -5.07 -3.28
CA ASN A 30 0.93 -5.16 -4.14
C ASN A 30 0.84 -6.53 -4.85
N GLN A 31 1.99 -7.13 -5.19
CA GLN A 31 2.05 -8.40 -5.91
C GLN A 31 1.52 -9.59 -5.08
N LEU A 32 1.59 -9.50 -3.74
CA LEU A 32 1.11 -10.55 -2.83
C LEU A 32 -0.38 -10.88 -3.02
N ASN A 33 -1.18 -9.92 -3.48
CA ASN A 33 -2.60 -10.09 -3.75
C ASN A 33 -2.89 -10.65 -5.18
N PHE A 34 -1.91 -10.66 -6.08
CA PHE A 34 -2.06 -11.15 -7.45
C PHE A 34 -1.44 -12.54 -7.67
N VAL A 35 -0.33 -12.85 -7.00
CA VAL A 35 0.29 -14.19 -7.07
C VAL A 35 -0.63 -15.20 -6.40
N LYS A 36 -1.02 -16.23 -7.16
CA LYS A 36 -1.99 -17.26 -6.76
C LYS A 36 -1.35 -18.64 -6.68
N SER A 37 -1.91 -19.48 -5.82
CA SER A 37 -1.67 -20.92 -5.76
C SER A 37 -2.26 -21.63 -6.99
N SER A 38 -1.94 -22.92 -7.14
CA SER A 38 -2.43 -23.79 -8.22
C SER A 38 -3.95 -23.96 -8.25
N ASP A 39 -4.66 -23.60 -7.16
CA ASP A 39 -6.12 -23.59 -7.08
C ASP A 39 -6.77 -22.39 -7.82
N GLY A 40 -5.97 -21.41 -8.28
CA GLY A 40 -6.42 -20.17 -8.92
C GLY A 40 -7.23 -19.21 -8.03
N LYS A 41 -7.37 -19.52 -6.74
CA LYS A 41 -8.25 -18.83 -5.77
C LYS A 41 -7.45 -18.24 -4.61
N THR A 42 -6.53 -19.00 -4.04
CA THR A 42 -5.73 -18.60 -2.89
C THR A 42 -4.56 -17.73 -3.33
N THR A 43 -4.52 -16.48 -2.86
CA THR A 43 -3.38 -15.57 -3.09
C THR A 43 -2.31 -15.78 -2.02
N VAL A 44 -1.07 -15.34 -2.30
CA VAL A 44 0.03 -15.35 -1.30
C VAL A 44 -0.36 -14.54 -0.06
N LEU A 45 -1.02 -13.39 -0.24
CA LEU A 45 -1.57 -12.58 0.84
C LEU A 45 -2.62 -13.33 1.68
N MET A 46 -3.52 -14.09 1.02
CA MET A 46 -4.50 -14.93 1.72
C MET A 46 -3.83 -16.01 2.57
N ALA A 47 -2.84 -16.71 2.01
CA ALA A 47 -2.07 -17.72 2.74
C ALA A 47 -1.29 -17.11 3.92
N PHE A 48 -0.76 -15.90 3.76
CA PHE A 48 -0.06 -15.16 4.83
C PHE A 48 -1.00 -14.78 5.98
N VAL A 49 -2.12 -14.11 5.69
CA VAL A 49 -3.10 -13.67 6.71
C VAL A 49 -3.72 -14.87 7.44
N VAL A 50 -4.09 -15.94 6.73
CA VAL A 50 -4.57 -17.19 7.37
C VAL A 50 -3.49 -17.78 8.28
N SER A 51 -2.22 -17.76 7.89
CA SER A 51 -1.12 -18.29 8.70
C SER A 51 -0.89 -17.49 9.99
N LEU A 52 -1.05 -16.15 9.94
CA LEU A 52 -1.02 -15.29 11.13
C LEU A 52 -2.18 -15.64 12.08
N MET A 53 -3.40 -15.66 11.57
CA MET A 53 -4.62 -15.88 12.36
C MET A 53 -4.71 -17.28 12.98
N ASP A 54 -4.24 -18.33 12.29
CA ASP A 54 -4.17 -19.70 12.86
C ASP A 54 -3.04 -19.84 13.89
N GLY A 55 -1.97 -19.04 13.78
CA GLY A 55 -0.90 -18.95 14.78
C GLY A 55 -1.41 -18.48 16.14
N GLU A 56 -2.24 -17.43 16.17
CA GLU A 56 -2.89 -16.95 17.41
C GLU A 56 -3.76 -18.02 18.06
N ARG A 57 -4.62 -18.68 17.26
CA ARG A 57 -5.51 -19.75 17.74
C ARG A 57 -4.71 -20.85 18.44
N SER A 58 -3.64 -21.30 17.78
CA SER A 58 -2.74 -22.34 18.29
C SER A 58 -2.00 -21.92 19.58
N LYS A 59 -1.55 -20.66 19.69
CA LYS A 59 -0.96 -20.12 20.93
C LYS A 59 -2.00 -20.06 22.07
N ARG A 60 -3.24 -19.65 21.78
CA ARG A 60 -4.33 -19.52 22.75
C ARG A 60 -4.82 -20.87 23.29
N GLU A 61 -4.96 -21.87 22.43
CA GLU A 61 -5.32 -23.25 22.82
C GLU A 61 -4.28 -23.85 23.78
N ARG A 62 -2.98 -23.62 23.52
CA ARG A 62 -1.89 -24.05 24.41
C ARG A 62 -1.93 -23.38 25.77
N ARG A 63 -2.07 -22.04 25.83
CA ARG A 63 -2.17 -21.30 27.11
C ARG A 63 -3.44 -21.63 27.90
N GLY A 64 -4.52 -22.07 27.25
CA GLY A 64 -5.76 -22.49 27.91
C GLY A 64 -5.69 -23.83 28.66
N SER A 65 -4.58 -24.59 28.53
CA SER A 65 -4.49 -25.98 29.03
C SER A 65 -3.55 -26.17 30.22
N THR A 66 -2.86 -25.14 30.72
CA THR A 66 -1.83 -25.28 31.76
C THR A 66 -1.91 -24.21 32.85
N THR A 67 -2.24 -24.63 34.07
CA THR A 67 -2.15 -23.83 35.29
C THR A 67 -0.74 -23.89 35.87
N SER A 68 0.22 -23.12 35.33
CA SER A 68 1.55 -22.92 35.94
C SER A 68 2.18 -21.57 35.58
N THR A 69 2.60 -20.83 36.60
CA THR A 69 3.71 -19.85 36.70
C THR A 69 4.17 -19.04 35.46
N PRO A 70 4.24 -17.69 35.55
CA PRO A 70 4.92 -16.88 34.55
C PRO A 70 6.45 -17.08 34.63
N SER A 71 7.08 -17.19 33.46
CA SER A 71 8.53 -17.09 33.28
C SER A 71 8.79 -15.89 32.37
N ASP A 72 9.61 -14.94 32.81
CA ASP A 72 9.71 -13.59 32.23
C ASP A 72 10.51 -13.47 30.91
N ASP A 73 10.67 -14.55 30.15
CA ASP A 73 11.42 -14.61 28.88
C ASP A 73 10.53 -14.61 27.61
N ASP A 74 9.22 -14.36 27.74
CA ASP A 74 8.25 -14.31 26.64
C ASP A 74 8.33 -12.98 25.82
N ASN A 75 9.54 -12.56 25.43
CA ASN A 75 9.79 -11.45 24.48
C ASN A 75 9.63 -11.89 23.00
N ASP A 76 8.94 -13.01 22.77
CA ASP A 76 9.10 -13.81 21.56
C ASP A 76 8.08 -13.45 20.46
N VAL A 77 8.54 -12.52 19.61
CA VAL A 77 8.00 -12.17 18.27
C VAL A 77 6.59 -11.58 18.25
N ASP A 78 6.56 -10.25 18.04
CA ASP A 78 5.51 -9.41 17.40
C ASP A 78 4.20 -10.19 17.19
N ASP A 79 3.28 -10.09 18.16
CA ASP A 79 2.01 -10.83 18.17
C ASP A 79 1.33 -10.72 16.80
N ALA A 80 0.79 -11.81 16.27
CA ALA A 80 0.15 -11.79 14.94
C ALA A 80 -0.97 -10.72 14.88
N ARG A 81 -1.53 -10.38 16.04
CA ARG A 81 -2.47 -9.31 16.26
C ARG A 81 -1.86 -7.91 16.23
N SER A 82 -0.65 -7.69 16.75
CA SER A 82 0.08 -6.42 16.55
C SER A 82 0.50 -6.26 15.09
N VAL A 83 0.83 -7.36 14.39
CA VAL A 83 1.09 -7.33 12.95
C VAL A 83 -0.13 -6.94 12.13
N LEU A 84 -1.34 -7.44 12.47
CA LEU A 84 -2.57 -7.05 11.77
C LEU A 84 -3.08 -5.65 12.14
N ARG A 85 -2.75 -5.14 13.34
CA ARG A 85 -3.01 -3.74 13.75
C ARG A 85 -2.31 -2.68 12.90
N PHE A 86 -1.31 -3.05 12.11
CA PHE A 86 -0.69 -2.19 11.10
C PHE A 86 -1.72 -1.41 10.24
N VAL A 87 -2.89 -2.01 9.96
CA VAL A 87 -3.98 -1.35 9.21
C VAL A 87 -4.50 -0.10 9.94
N GLU A 88 -4.57 -0.13 11.27
CA GLU A 88 -4.93 1.01 12.13
C GLU A 88 -3.79 2.04 12.15
N ASP A 89 -2.54 1.58 12.32
CA ASP A 89 -1.35 2.44 12.43
C ASP A 89 -1.12 3.31 11.18
N VAL A 90 -1.33 2.75 9.97
CA VAL A 90 -1.15 3.50 8.71
C VAL A 90 -2.36 4.35 8.30
N SER A 91 -3.41 4.42 9.13
CA SER A 91 -4.59 5.25 8.84
C SER A 91 -4.24 6.74 8.69
N CYS A 92 -3.22 7.22 9.42
CA CYS A 92 -2.73 8.59 9.34
C CYS A 92 -2.14 8.96 7.96
N ILE A 93 -1.57 7.99 7.24
CA ILE A 93 -0.97 8.19 5.91
C ILE A 93 -2.05 8.63 4.91
N ARG A 94 -3.32 8.24 5.10
CA ARG A 94 -4.42 8.70 4.23
C ARG A 94 -4.59 10.22 4.27
N THR A 95 -4.39 10.83 5.43
CA THR A 95 -4.45 12.29 5.59
C THR A 95 -3.25 12.95 4.92
N VAL A 96 -2.04 12.44 5.17
CA VAL A 96 -0.79 12.97 4.58
C VAL A 96 -0.78 12.85 3.06
N ALA A 97 -1.19 11.71 2.51
CA ALA A 97 -1.28 11.47 1.07
C ALA A 97 -2.29 12.36 0.33
N SER A 98 -3.14 13.12 1.05
CA SER A 98 -4.04 14.11 0.46
C SER A 98 -3.42 15.51 0.34
N SER A 99 -2.23 15.72 0.89
CA SER A 99 -1.47 16.98 0.87
C SER A 99 0.03 16.70 0.67
N PRO A 100 0.47 16.44 -0.58
CA PRO A 100 1.87 16.12 -0.89
C PRO A 100 2.87 17.19 -0.41
N LEU A 101 4.09 16.76 -0.09
CA LEU A 101 5.18 17.68 0.26
C LEU A 101 5.49 18.61 -0.89
N GLN A 102 5.44 18.13 -2.15
CA GLN A 102 5.66 18.98 -3.32
C GLN A 102 4.70 20.19 -3.35
N ASP A 103 3.40 19.96 -3.11
CA ASP A 103 2.39 21.02 -3.11
C ASP A 103 2.59 21.99 -1.96
N MET A 104 2.93 21.48 -0.76
CA MET A 104 3.27 22.31 0.39
C MET A 104 4.51 23.18 0.11
N GLY A 105 5.54 22.63 -0.54
CA GLY A 105 6.74 23.37 -0.96
C GLY A 105 6.43 24.49 -1.95
N GLN A 106 5.52 24.25 -2.91
CA GLN A 106 5.04 25.28 -3.83
C GLN A 106 4.28 26.39 -3.10
N GLN A 107 3.37 26.03 -2.18
CA GLN A 107 2.58 27.01 -1.40
C GLN A 107 3.47 27.90 -0.52
N VAL A 108 4.45 27.31 0.19
CA VAL A 108 5.41 28.06 1.02
C VAL A 108 6.27 29.00 0.15
N SER A 109 6.73 28.52 -1.01
CA SER A 109 7.50 29.33 -1.96
C SER A 109 6.70 30.49 -2.53
N GLN A 110 5.45 30.25 -2.93
CA GLN A 110 4.53 31.27 -3.44
C GLN A 110 4.22 32.34 -2.38
N LEU A 111 3.97 31.92 -1.15
CA LEU A 111 3.69 32.83 -0.03
C LEU A 111 4.91 33.71 0.30
N ASN A 112 6.11 33.11 0.37
CA ASN A 112 7.35 33.86 0.56
C ASN A 112 7.58 34.87 -0.57
N PHE A 113 7.48 34.44 -1.84
CA PHE A 113 7.62 35.34 -3.00
C PHE A 113 6.63 36.50 -2.95
N THR A 114 5.36 36.23 -2.61
CA THR A 114 4.31 37.26 -2.53
C THR A 114 4.63 38.28 -1.44
N LEU A 115 5.06 37.84 -0.25
CA LEU A 115 5.44 38.74 0.84
C LEU A 115 6.71 39.54 0.53
N GLN A 116 7.72 38.95 -0.11
CA GLN A 116 8.92 39.68 -0.55
C GLN A 116 8.57 40.73 -1.62
N ARG A 117 7.65 40.42 -2.54
CA ARG A 117 7.13 41.39 -3.52
C ARG A 117 6.39 42.54 -2.83
N MET A 118 5.54 42.26 -1.85
CA MET A 118 4.87 43.29 -1.05
C MET A 118 5.87 44.17 -0.31
N ARG A 119 6.91 43.58 0.31
CA ARG A 119 8.00 44.32 0.97
C ARG A 119 8.66 45.31 0.02
N ARG A 120 9.03 44.84 -1.18
CA ARG A 120 9.68 45.69 -2.20
C ARG A 120 8.82 46.89 -2.59
N VAL A 121 7.54 46.66 -2.91
CA VAL A 121 6.61 47.74 -3.31
C VAL A 121 6.42 48.76 -2.16
N VAL A 122 6.39 48.31 -0.91
CA VAL A 122 6.28 49.18 0.26
C VAL A 122 7.54 50.04 0.47
N GLU A 123 8.74 49.50 0.24
CA GLU A 123 9.97 50.31 0.30
C GLU A 123 10.08 51.28 -0.90
N GLU A 124 9.78 50.85 -2.12
CA GLU A 124 9.76 51.71 -3.32
C GLU A 124 8.80 52.91 -3.15
N ALA A 125 7.66 52.70 -2.48
CA ALA A 125 6.72 53.77 -2.14
C ALA A 125 7.28 54.77 -1.10
N LYS A 126 8.02 54.29 -0.08
CA LYS A 126 8.69 55.17 0.91
C LYS A 126 9.77 56.01 0.25
N ASP A 127 10.63 55.41 -0.56
CA ASP A 127 11.70 56.10 -1.27
C ASP A 127 11.13 57.18 -2.21
N THR A 128 10.03 56.86 -2.89
CA THR A 128 9.31 57.82 -3.74
C THR A 128 8.78 59.00 -2.93
N LYS A 129 8.15 58.77 -1.77
CA LYS A 129 7.69 59.84 -0.88
C LYS A 129 8.84 60.73 -0.41
N VAL A 130 9.92 60.11 0.07
CA VAL A 130 11.14 60.81 0.52
C VAL A 130 11.78 61.65 -0.60
N TRP A 131 11.66 61.22 -1.87
CA TRP A 131 12.13 61.99 -3.02
C TRP A 131 11.30 63.25 -3.26
N TYR A 132 9.96 63.16 -3.18
CA TYR A 132 9.07 64.31 -3.34
C TYR A 132 9.25 65.33 -2.22
N ASP A 133 9.25 64.88 -0.95
CA ASP A 133 9.40 65.71 0.23
C ASP A 133 10.69 66.56 0.20
N LYS A 134 11.78 66.03 -0.36
CA LYS A 134 13.07 66.72 -0.53
C LYS A 134 13.08 67.78 -1.64
N ARG A 135 12.21 67.68 -2.64
CA ARG A 135 12.24 68.51 -3.86
C ARG A 135 11.12 69.55 -3.95
N LEU A 136 9.99 69.35 -3.26
CA LEU A 136 8.83 70.26 -3.30
C LEU A 136 8.33 70.62 -1.89
N PRO A 137 9.08 71.43 -1.10
CA PRO A 137 8.77 71.66 0.32
C PRO A 137 7.53 72.51 0.61
N CYS A 138 6.85 73.05 -0.40
CA CYS A 138 5.79 74.05 -0.22
C CYS A 138 4.35 73.50 -0.24
N VAL A 139 4.13 72.24 -0.61
CA VAL A 139 2.80 71.60 -0.55
C VAL A 139 2.62 70.96 0.83
N LYS A 140 2.35 71.78 1.84
CA LYS A 140 1.84 71.29 3.12
C LYS A 140 0.39 70.85 2.94
N ALA A 141 0.19 69.59 2.58
CA ALA A 141 -1.13 68.99 2.63
C ALA A 141 -1.59 68.93 4.11
N GLU A 142 -2.74 69.53 4.42
CA GLU A 142 -3.48 69.30 5.68
C GLU A 142 -4.18 67.92 5.66
N GLU A 143 -3.68 66.98 4.87
CA GLU A 143 -4.20 65.64 4.72
C GLU A 143 -3.51 64.71 5.72
N MET A 144 -4.27 63.79 6.32
CA MET A 144 -3.72 62.84 7.29
C MET A 144 -2.56 62.06 6.65
N PRO A 145 -1.40 61.93 7.33
CA PRO A 145 -0.26 61.22 6.77
C PRO A 145 -0.65 59.76 6.54
N ASP A 146 -0.48 59.30 5.28
CA ASP A 146 -0.77 57.91 4.92
C ASP A 146 0.02 56.94 5.80
N ALA A 147 -0.73 56.21 6.65
CA ALA A 147 -0.20 55.22 7.58
C ALA A 147 -0.06 53.82 6.95
N LEU A 148 -0.64 53.60 5.76
CA LEU A 148 -0.67 52.29 5.10
C LEU A 148 0.74 51.70 4.87
N PRO A 149 1.77 52.46 4.41
CA PRO A 149 3.11 51.90 4.23
C PRO A 149 3.74 51.42 5.55
N GLY A 150 3.49 52.13 6.66
CA GLY A 150 3.98 51.74 7.99
C GLY A 150 3.29 50.47 8.51
N LEU A 151 1.97 50.40 8.38
CA LEU A 151 1.17 49.23 8.75
C LEU A 151 1.55 48.01 7.90
N LEU A 152 1.72 48.18 6.59
CA LEU A 152 2.13 47.10 5.68
C LEU A 152 3.56 46.64 5.97
N THR A 153 4.50 47.53 6.27
CA THR A 153 5.88 47.13 6.65
C THR A 153 5.84 46.20 7.87
N ALA A 154 5.21 46.64 8.96
CA ALA A 154 5.14 45.88 10.21
C ALA A 154 4.36 44.55 10.06
N ALA A 155 3.36 44.50 9.17
CA ALA A 155 2.64 43.27 8.85
C ALA A 155 3.50 42.31 8.01
N VAL A 156 4.14 42.80 6.94
CA VAL A 156 4.96 42.00 6.02
C VAL A 156 6.17 41.41 6.74
N ASP A 157 6.91 42.18 7.54
CA ASP A 157 8.05 41.65 8.30
C ASP A 157 7.61 40.56 9.31
N ARG A 158 6.45 40.74 9.97
CA ARG A 158 5.86 39.73 10.87
C ARG A 158 5.49 38.44 10.13
N TYR A 159 4.90 38.55 8.94
CA TYR A 159 4.51 37.38 8.15
C TYR A 159 5.73 36.70 7.50
N LEU A 160 6.73 37.46 7.03
CA LEU A 160 7.99 36.91 6.54
C LEU A 160 8.72 36.09 7.61
N ALA A 161 8.79 36.60 8.85
CA ALA A 161 9.36 35.84 9.96
C ALA A 161 8.63 34.50 10.20
N ARG A 162 7.28 34.50 10.13
CA ARG A 162 6.48 33.27 10.25
C ARG A 162 6.68 32.31 9.08
N VAL A 163 6.74 32.82 7.86
CA VAL A 163 6.93 32.01 6.65
C VAL A 163 8.34 31.41 6.60
N GLY A 164 9.36 32.13 7.08
CA GLY A 164 10.69 31.56 7.30
C GLY A 164 10.68 30.36 8.26
N GLN A 165 9.94 30.44 9.36
CA GLN A 165 9.78 29.32 10.30
C GLN A 165 9.01 28.14 9.68
N ILE A 166 8.01 28.40 8.83
CA ILE A 166 7.30 27.35 8.08
C ILE A 166 8.23 26.69 7.05
N ALA A 167 9.06 27.48 6.35
CA ALA A 167 10.01 26.96 5.38
C ALA A 167 11.10 26.07 6.02
N LEU A 168 11.58 26.42 7.22
CA LEU A 168 12.49 25.56 7.98
C LEU A 168 11.85 24.22 8.34
N ARG A 169 10.63 24.24 8.92
CA ARG A 169 9.89 23.01 9.25
C ARG A 169 9.52 22.16 8.03
N TYR A 170 9.25 22.81 6.91
CA TYR A 170 9.04 22.13 5.64
C TYR A 170 10.30 21.36 5.20
N GLN A 171 11.47 22.00 5.31
CA GLN A 171 12.74 21.37 4.97
C GLN A 171 13.06 20.20 5.92
N GLU A 172 12.89 20.39 7.23
CA GLU A 172 13.05 19.33 8.24
C GLU A 172 12.17 18.11 7.92
N LEU A 173 10.87 18.32 7.66
CA LEU A 173 9.94 17.26 7.28
C LEU A 173 10.33 16.56 5.97
N ARG A 174 10.82 17.32 4.97
CA ARG A 174 11.26 16.77 3.68
C ARG A 174 12.48 15.87 3.87
N ASP A 175 13.42 16.28 4.70
CA ASP A 175 14.64 15.52 4.97
C ASP A 175 14.35 14.29 5.85
N ASP A 176 13.39 14.37 6.79
CA ASP A 176 12.85 13.23 7.54
C ASP A 176 12.17 12.19 6.62
N VAL A 177 11.32 12.62 5.69
CA VAL A 177 10.66 11.73 4.70
C VAL A 177 11.70 11.10 3.77
N SER A 178 12.68 11.88 3.29
CA SER A 178 13.78 11.40 2.47
C SER A 178 14.60 10.32 3.19
N ALA A 179 14.96 10.56 4.46
CA ALA A 179 15.65 9.58 5.30
C ALA A 179 14.79 8.31 5.54
N MET A 180 13.49 8.47 5.81
CA MET A 180 12.57 7.35 5.96
C MET A 180 12.51 6.49 4.68
N MET A 181 12.39 7.10 3.49
CA MET A 181 12.40 6.38 2.21
C MET A 181 13.71 5.61 2.00
N ALA A 182 14.85 6.21 2.35
CA ALA A 182 16.15 5.53 2.33
C ALA A 182 16.18 4.27 3.21
N THR A 183 15.53 4.27 4.38
CA THR A 183 15.48 3.07 5.26
C THR A 183 14.73 1.88 4.65
N TYR A 184 13.86 2.12 3.65
CA TYR A 184 13.16 1.08 2.90
C TYR A 184 13.88 0.68 1.59
N GLY A 185 15.03 1.29 1.28
CA GLY A 185 15.75 1.05 0.02
C GLY A 185 15.08 1.70 -1.20
N GLU A 186 14.25 2.72 -0.97
CA GLU A 186 13.61 3.53 -2.01
C GLU A 186 14.47 4.78 -2.30
N ASP A 187 14.32 5.40 -3.48
CA ASP A 187 15.07 6.62 -3.84
C ASP A 187 14.66 7.79 -2.91
N PRO A 188 15.60 8.39 -2.14
CA PRO A 188 15.29 9.48 -1.23
C PRO A 188 14.78 10.77 -1.90
N ASN A 189 14.84 10.86 -3.23
CA ASN A 189 14.38 12.00 -4.03
C ASN A 189 13.12 11.70 -4.86
N ALA A 190 12.57 10.48 -4.77
CA ALA A 190 11.33 10.13 -5.46
C ALA A 190 10.11 10.82 -4.82
N ASP A 191 9.02 10.85 -5.57
CA ASP A 191 7.72 11.32 -5.11
C ASP A 191 7.19 10.40 -3.98
N GLU A 192 7.01 10.96 -2.79
CA GLU A 192 6.58 10.20 -1.62
C GLU A 192 5.16 9.61 -1.78
N THR A 193 4.33 10.19 -2.65
CA THR A 193 2.95 9.74 -2.88
C THR A 193 2.88 8.36 -3.50
N VAL A 194 3.93 7.94 -4.22
CA VAL A 194 4.08 6.58 -4.74
C VAL A 194 4.21 5.58 -3.57
N ILE A 195 5.02 5.90 -2.57
CA ILE A 195 5.24 5.07 -1.38
C ILE A 195 3.98 5.04 -0.50
N TRP A 196 3.33 6.19 -0.30
CA TRP A 196 2.01 6.24 0.35
C TRP A 196 0.98 5.39 -0.40
N GLY A 197 1.01 5.40 -1.73
CA GLY A 197 0.20 4.56 -2.60
C GLY A 197 0.39 3.07 -2.32
N TYR A 198 1.63 2.58 -2.31
CA TYR A 198 1.94 1.17 -1.98
C TYR A 198 1.46 0.79 -0.57
N VAL A 199 1.74 1.61 0.45
CA VAL A 199 1.34 1.32 1.84
C VAL A 199 -0.18 1.34 2.02
N LEU A 200 -0.88 2.33 1.46
CA LEU A 200 -2.33 2.44 1.54
C LEU A 200 -3.05 1.35 0.73
N GLN A 201 -2.49 0.93 -0.40
CA GLN A 201 -3.05 -0.17 -1.19
C GLN A 201 -2.88 -1.51 -0.48
N PHE A 202 -1.68 -1.79 0.02
CA PHE A 202 -1.41 -2.98 0.81
C PHE A 202 -2.29 -3.08 2.06
N SER A 203 -2.47 -1.96 2.78
CA SER A 203 -3.37 -1.87 3.94
C SER A 203 -4.83 -2.24 3.60
N LYS A 204 -5.37 -1.73 2.48
CA LYS A 204 -6.72 -2.10 1.99
C LYS A 204 -6.83 -3.58 1.65
N ASP A 205 -5.81 -4.14 1.01
CA ASP A 205 -5.82 -5.54 0.58
C ASP A 205 -5.66 -6.51 1.76
N VAL A 206 -4.84 -6.16 2.77
CA VAL A 206 -4.77 -6.85 4.06
C VAL A 206 -6.14 -6.83 4.76
N GLN A 207 -6.78 -5.66 4.88
CA GLN A 207 -8.11 -5.58 5.52
C GLN A 207 -9.15 -6.44 4.81
N ARG A 208 -9.27 -6.32 3.48
CA ARG A 208 -10.20 -7.14 2.68
C ARG A 208 -9.93 -8.64 2.85
N CYS A 209 -8.66 -9.02 2.98
CA CYS A 209 -8.25 -10.39 3.23
C CYS A 209 -8.68 -10.85 4.64
N VAL A 210 -8.43 -10.07 5.69
CA VAL A 210 -8.87 -10.35 7.08
C VAL A 210 -10.39 -10.49 7.15
N ASP A 211 -11.15 -9.59 6.49
CA ASP A 211 -12.61 -9.65 6.43
C ASP A 211 -13.07 -10.97 5.77
N THR A 212 -12.45 -11.35 4.65
CA THR A 212 -12.77 -12.57 3.91
C THR A 212 -12.46 -13.83 4.72
N VAL A 213 -11.29 -13.91 5.35
CA VAL A 213 -10.88 -15.04 6.22
C VAL A 213 -11.83 -15.17 7.41
N THR A 214 -12.21 -14.05 8.02
CA THR A 214 -13.11 -14.00 9.18
C THR A 214 -14.51 -14.47 8.80
N ALA A 215 -15.09 -13.93 7.72
CA ALA A 215 -16.45 -14.25 7.28
C ALA A 215 -16.60 -15.70 6.79
N THR A 216 -15.57 -16.27 6.16
CA THR A 216 -15.59 -17.66 5.64
C THR A 216 -15.12 -18.69 6.68
N HIS A 217 -14.64 -18.23 7.85
CA HIS A 217 -13.89 -19.04 8.82
C HIS A 217 -12.83 -19.90 8.13
N LEU A 218 -12.04 -19.29 7.25
CA LEU A 218 -10.95 -19.99 6.58
C LEU A 218 -9.84 -20.33 7.57
N THR A 219 -9.23 -21.49 7.39
CA THR A 219 -8.09 -21.99 8.18
C THR A 219 -7.10 -22.65 7.25
N LYS A 220 -5.86 -22.80 7.68
CA LYS A 220 -4.77 -23.45 6.94
C LYS A 220 -5.15 -24.87 6.48
N ARG A 221 -5.92 -25.61 7.28
CA ARG A 221 -6.45 -26.94 6.87
C ARG A 221 -7.45 -26.85 5.72
N ARG A 222 -8.34 -25.85 5.71
CA ARG A 222 -9.32 -25.65 4.62
C ARG A 222 -8.63 -25.19 3.33
N LEU A 223 -7.61 -24.34 3.46
CA LEU A 223 -6.82 -23.77 2.37
C LEU A 223 -5.87 -24.80 1.73
N MET A 224 -5.43 -25.81 2.48
CA MET A 224 -4.61 -26.93 1.98
C MET A 224 -5.44 -28.11 1.42
N ARG A 225 -6.77 -28.06 1.45
CA ARG A 225 -7.60 -29.18 1.00
C ARG A 225 -7.67 -29.22 -0.53
N THR A 226 -7.14 -30.28 -1.13
CA THR A 226 -7.20 -30.48 -2.58
C THR A 226 -8.63 -30.77 -3.05
N PRO A 227 -9.00 -30.37 -4.28
CA PRO A 227 -10.36 -30.57 -4.79
C PRO A 227 -10.75 -32.05 -4.97
N GLU A 228 -9.78 -32.96 -5.05
CA GLU A 228 -10.00 -34.40 -5.29
C GLU A 228 -10.64 -35.14 -4.10
N GLU A 229 -10.55 -34.62 -2.87
CA GLU A 229 -11.18 -35.26 -1.70
C GLU A 229 -12.72 -35.19 -1.70
N THR A 230 -13.34 -34.50 -2.66
CA THR A 230 -14.78 -34.26 -2.67
C THR A 230 -15.61 -35.33 -3.41
N GLU A 231 -14.99 -36.22 -4.19
CA GLU A 231 -15.71 -37.23 -4.98
C GLU A 231 -15.72 -38.64 -4.37
N GLN A 232 -14.92 -38.92 -3.33
CA GLN A 232 -14.87 -40.23 -2.67
C GLN A 232 -15.48 -40.23 -1.26
N THR A 233 -16.76 -39.83 -1.15
CA THR A 233 -17.56 -40.15 0.05
C THR A 233 -19.06 -40.30 -0.23
N GLN A 234 -19.43 -40.83 -1.40
CA GLN A 234 -20.81 -41.18 -1.70
C GLN A 234 -20.97 -42.44 -2.57
N SER A 235 -20.26 -43.52 -2.20
CA SER A 235 -20.52 -44.87 -2.71
C SER A 235 -20.36 -45.87 -1.55
N GLY A 236 -21.48 -46.37 -1.01
CA GLY A 236 -21.44 -47.14 0.23
C GLY A 236 -22.79 -47.48 0.88
N ALA A 237 -23.80 -47.90 0.11
CA ALA A 237 -24.99 -48.58 0.65
C ALA A 237 -25.48 -49.67 -0.32
N LYS A 238 -25.93 -50.81 0.23
CA LYS A 238 -26.16 -52.07 -0.48
C LYS A 238 -27.51 -52.16 -1.22
N ALA A 239 -27.55 -53.12 -2.16
CA ALA A 239 -28.76 -53.61 -2.83
C ALA A 239 -29.65 -54.50 -1.93
N ASP A 240 -30.91 -54.71 -2.34
CA ASP A 240 -31.37 -56.05 -2.77
C ASP A 240 -32.73 -56.05 -3.51
N VAL A 241 -32.71 -56.68 -4.69
CA VAL A 241 -33.65 -57.69 -5.24
C VAL A 241 -35.17 -57.42 -5.35
N ALA A 242 -35.67 -57.34 -6.60
CA ALA A 242 -36.67 -58.28 -7.18
C ALA A 242 -36.99 -57.97 -8.68
N ALA A 243 -37.17 -59.02 -9.49
CA ALA A 243 -37.68 -59.04 -10.88
C ALA A 243 -38.28 -60.45 -11.14
N PRO A 244 -38.85 -60.84 -12.32
CA PRO A 244 -39.16 -60.16 -13.59
C PRO A 244 -40.68 -60.42 -13.98
N PRO A 245 -41.20 -60.61 -15.23
CA PRO A 245 -40.64 -60.54 -16.61
C PRO A 245 -41.59 -59.80 -17.64
N PRO A 246 -41.64 -60.07 -18.98
CA PRO A 246 -41.49 -59.04 -20.04
C PRO A 246 -42.67 -59.08 -21.09
N PRO A 247 -42.60 -58.70 -22.40
CA PRO A 247 -41.54 -58.16 -23.31
C PRO A 247 -42.00 -56.89 -24.10
N SER A 248 -41.57 -56.46 -25.32
CA SER A 248 -40.71 -56.97 -26.42
C SER A 248 -40.24 -55.86 -27.40
N SER A 249 -39.30 -56.20 -28.30
CA SER A 249 -39.00 -55.59 -29.64
C SER A 249 -38.49 -54.13 -29.70
N SER A 250 -37.65 -53.67 -30.66
CA SER A 250 -36.80 -54.29 -31.71
C SER A 250 -35.95 -53.21 -32.43
N GLY A 251 -34.77 -53.57 -33.01
CA GLY A 251 -33.93 -52.71 -33.88
C GLY A 251 -32.51 -52.49 -33.30
N GLN A 252 -31.39 -52.93 -33.91
CA GLN A 252 -30.70 -52.42 -35.12
C GLN A 252 -30.23 -50.94 -34.99
N SER A 253 -29.01 -50.50 -35.33
CA SER A 253 -27.96 -51.02 -36.23
C SER A 253 -26.56 -50.40 -35.94
N SER A 254 -25.47 -51.00 -36.47
CA SER A 254 -24.16 -50.39 -36.92
C SER A 254 -23.51 -49.23 -36.14
N GLY A 255 -22.21 -49.20 -35.82
CA GLY A 255 -21.03 -49.40 -36.70
C GLY A 255 -19.80 -48.64 -36.14
N PRO A 256 -18.58 -48.75 -36.70
CA PRO A 256 -17.36 -48.84 -35.88
C PRO A 256 -16.44 -47.59 -35.76
N ARG A 257 -15.32 -47.82 -35.06
CA ARG A 257 -14.17 -46.95 -34.72
C ARG A 257 -13.41 -46.37 -35.94
N ASP A 258 -12.68 -45.27 -35.73
CA ASP A 258 -11.20 -45.15 -35.87
C ASP A 258 -10.75 -43.67 -35.63
N GLU A 259 -9.84 -43.42 -34.68
CA GLU A 259 -8.40 -43.12 -34.83
C GLU A 259 -7.96 -41.64 -34.93
N VAL A 260 -7.17 -41.22 -33.94
CA VAL A 260 -5.91 -40.44 -34.02
C VAL A 260 -5.86 -39.17 -34.91
N LYS A 261 -5.62 -38.02 -34.26
CA LYS A 261 -4.52 -37.10 -34.66
C LYS A 261 -4.08 -36.10 -33.57
N ARG A 262 -2.76 -36.04 -33.37
CA ARG A 262 -2.04 -34.97 -32.63
C ARG A 262 -1.71 -33.82 -33.60
N THR A 263 -1.80 -32.57 -33.15
CA THR A 263 -0.96 -31.40 -33.55
C THR A 263 -1.36 -30.21 -32.66
N ARG A 264 -0.49 -29.69 -31.78
CA ARG A 264 0.64 -28.74 -31.95
C ARG A 264 0.23 -27.26 -31.86
N LEU A 265 0.94 -26.53 -30.98
CA LEU A 265 0.91 -25.06 -30.89
C LEU A 265 1.53 -24.40 -32.14
N PRO A 266 1.12 -23.17 -32.49
CA PRO A 266 1.95 -22.21 -33.21
C PRO A 266 3.00 -21.55 -32.30
N LYS A 267 4.12 -21.13 -32.88
CA LYS A 267 5.20 -20.35 -32.24
C LYS A 267 5.30 -18.97 -32.93
N LEU A 268 6.02 -18.05 -32.29
CA LEU A 268 6.43 -16.70 -32.75
C LEU A 268 6.68 -16.56 -34.26
N VAL A 269 6.43 -15.34 -34.74
CA VAL A 269 7.18 -14.69 -35.82
C VAL A 269 7.68 -13.36 -35.27
N ASP A 270 8.98 -13.10 -35.40
CA ASP A 270 9.66 -11.83 -35.16
C ASP A 270 10.01 -11.17 -36.52
N GLU A 271 10.53 -9.92 -36.48
CA GLU A 271 11.16 -9.17 -37.59
C GLU A 271 10.17 -8.68 -38.70
N ASP A 272 10.31 -7.52 -39.35
CA ASP A 272 11.39 -6.54 -39.58
C ASP A 272 10.88 -5.08 -39.35
N ASP A 273 11.66 -4.10 -38.86
CA ASP A 273 12.70 -3.25 -39.49
C ASP A 273 12.20 -2.16 -40.48
N SER A 274 13.00 -1.08 -40.62
CA SER A 274 12.79 0.24 -41.28
C SER A 274 11.99 1.29 -40.47
N GLY A 275 12.41 2.56 -40.36
CA GLY A 275 13.69 3.18 -40.72
C GLY A 275 13.55 4.60 -41.30
N ASP A 276 13.78 5.63 -40.47
CA ASP A 276 14.40 6.95 -40.79
C ASP A 276 14.68 7.72 -39.47
#